data_AF-A0A836X1X4-F1
#
_entry.id   AF-A0A836X1X4-F1
#
_cell.length_a   1.000
_cell.length_b   1.000
_cell.length_c   1.000
_cell.angle_alpha   90.00
_cell.angle_beta   90.00
_cell.angle_gamma   90.00
#
_symmetry.space_group_name_H-M   'P 1'
#
loop_
_entity.id
_entity.type
_entity.pdbx_description
1 polymer ?
#
loop_
_entity_poly.entity_id
_entity_poly.type
_entity_poly.pdbx_seq_one_letter_code
_entity_poly.pdbx_strand_id
1 'polypeptide(L)' 'MKIRRHSILGILLGVAVQVTAETVTLSATHDATLFEQDQGTLADGSGQYLFVGRTEGPATRRALLTFDVTTHIPANTT' A
#
# COMPACT_ATOMS: atom_id res chain seq x y z
N MET A 1 2.20 -55.59 0.61
CA MET A 1 1.80 -54.55 -0.37
C MET A 1 3.04 -53.72 -0.73
N LYS A 2 3.59 -53.84 -1.96
CA LYS A 2 4.82 -53.14 -2.38
C LYS A 2 4.45 -51.92 -3.23
N ILE A 3 4.58 -50.72 -2.66
CA ILE A 3 4.34 -49.46 -3.37
C ILE A 3 5.47 -49.23 -4.38
N ARG A 4 5.14 -49.00 -5.65
CA ARG A 4 6.11 -48.76 -6.73
C ARG A 4 6.75 -47.39 -6.56
N ARG A 5 8.08 -47.31 -6.63
CA ARG A 5 8.89 -46.09 -6.44
C ARG A 5 8.47 -44.92 -7.35
N HIS A 6 7.96 -45.24 -8.54
CA HIS A 6 7.43 -44.27 -9.51
C HIS A 6 6.11 -43.62 -9.06
N SER A 7 5.32 -44.32 -8.25
CA SER A 7 4.05 -43.81 -7.71
C SER A 7 4.26 -42.73 -6.63
N ILE A 8 5.42 -42.74 -5.96
CA ILE A 8 5.78 -41.73 -4.95
C ILE A 8 6.26 -40.44 -5.62
N LEU A 9 7.04 -40.56 -6.71
CA LEU A 9 7.57 -39.40 -7.44
C LEU A 9 6.47 -38.60 -8.17
N GLY A 10 5.44 -39.29 -8.70
CA GLY A 10 4.31 -38.64 -9.36
C GLY A 10 3.38 -37.86 -8.41
N ILE A 11 3.34 -38.22 -7.13
CA ILE A 11 2.54 -37.52 -6.11
C ILE A 11 3.23 -36.24 -5.62
N LEU A 12 4.57 -36.23 -5.51
CA LEU A 12 5.33 -35.05 -5.09
C LEU A 12 5.32 -33.91 -6.12
N LEU A 13 5.18 -34.22 -7.42
CA LEU A 13 5.22 -33.22 -8.50
C LEU A 13 3.89 -32.47 -8.70
N GLY A 14 2.79 -32.98 -8.15
CA GLY A 14 1.43 -32.47 -8.40
C GLY A 14 0.92 -31.39 -7.45
N VAL A 15 1.66 -31.05 -6.38
CA VAL A 15 1.24 -30.05 -5.41
C VAL A 15 1.97 -28.74 -5.68
N ALA A 16 1.42 -27.92 -6.57
CA ALA A 16 1.86 -26.53 -6.70
C ALA A 16 1.28 -25.73 -5.52
N VAL A 17 2.15 -25.26 -4.61
CA VAL A 17 1.73 -24.35 -3.53
C VAL A 17 1.42 -23.00 -4.17
N GLN A 18 0.16 -22.57 -4.08
CA GLN A 18 -0.23 -21.21 -4.46
C GLN A 18 0.36 -20.27 -3.41
N VAL A 19 1.25 -19.38 -3.83
CA VAL A 19 1.70 -18.26 -2.98
C VAL A 19 0.83 -17.06 -3.30
N THR A 20 0.25 -16.45 -2.27
CA THR A 20 -0.52 -15.21 -2.40
C THR A 20 0.25 -14.11 -1.69
N ALA A 21 0.33 -12.93 -2.30
CA ALA A 21 0.80 -11.75 -1.61
C ALA A 21 -0.25 -11.32 -0.58
N GLU A 22 0.17 -11.04 0.64
CA GLU A 22 -0.69 -10.38 1.63
C GLU A 22 -0.76 -8.88 1.31
N THR A 23 -1.96 -8.31 1.40
CA THR A 23 -2.18 -6.88 1.19
C THR A 23 -2.78 -6.27 2.44
N VAL A 24 -2.37 -5.05 2.76
CA VAL A 24 -2.91 -4.27 3.87
C VAL A 24 -3.31 -2.89 3.39
N THR A 25 -4.42 -2.40 3.90
CA THR A 25 -4.93 -1.07 3.63
C THR A 25 -4.51 -0.14 4.75
N LEU A 26 -3.78 0.92 4.41
CA LEU A 26 -3.37 1.97 5.35
C LEU A 26 -4.22 3.22 5.12
N SER A 27 -4.88 3.68 6.17
CA SER A 27 -5.47 5.02 6.17
C SER A 27 -4.41 6.04 6.54
N ALA A 28 -4.40 7.19 5.84
CA ALA A 28 -3.55 8.31 6.25
C ALA A 28 -4.00 8.79 7.64
N THR A 29 -3.05 8.91 8.55
CA THR A 29 -3.28 9.40 9.92
C THR A 29 -3.34 10.92 9.98
N HIS A 30 -2.65 11.59 9.05
CA HIS A 30 -2.62 13.03 8.88
C HIS A 30 -2.45 13.36 7.41
N ASP A 31 -3.10 14.43 6.98
CA ASP A 31 -2.89 15.07 5.70
C ASP A 31 -2.59 16.56 5.87
N ALA A 32 -1.82 17.11 4.94
CA ALA A 32 -1.58 18.53 4.81
C ALA A 32 -1.49 18.86 3.31
N THR A 33 -2.53 19.48 2.76
CA THR A 33 -2.55 19.97 1.39
C THR A 33 -1.99 21.39 1.35
N LEU A 34 -0.79 21.52 0.81
CA LEU A 34 -0.12 22.78 0.56
C LEU A 34 -0.67 23.44 -0.73
N PHE A 35 -1.07 24.69 -0.61
CA PHE A 35 -1.40 25.53 -1.76
C PHE A 35 -0.12 26.10 -2.39
N GLU A 36 -0.08 26.29 -3.71
CA GLU A 36 1.06 26.92 -4.38
C GLU A 36 1.20 28.37 -3.92
N GLN A 37 2.18 28.61 -3.05
CA GLN A 37 2.54 29.92 -2.52
C GLN A 37 4.05 29.94 -2.34
N ASP A 38 4.69 31.07 -2.63
CA ASP A 38 6.17 31.17 -2.64
C ASP A 38 6.83 30.79 -1.30
N GLN A 39 6.13 30.96 -0.19
CA GLN A 39 6.62 30.64 1.16
C GLN A 39 6.14 29.27 1.69
N GLY A 40 5.13 28.65 1.08
CA GLY A 40 4.62 27.34 1.51
C GLY A 40 4.09 27.28 2.95
N THR A 41 3.65 28.41 3.54
CA THR A 41 3.29 28.51 4.96
C THR A 41 1.84 28.13 5.29
N LEU A 42 0.99 27.90 4.27
CA LEU A 42 -0.42 27.54 4.43
C LEU A 42 -0.68 26.14 3.88
N ALA A 43 -1.00 25.22 4.79
CA ALA A 43 -1.56 23.93 4.47
C ALA A 43 -2.98 23.82 5.06
N ASP A 44 -3.88 23.19 4.32
CA ASP A 44 -5.17 22.74 4.81
C ASP A 44 -5.24 21.21 4.66
N GLY A 45 -5.64 20.52 5.71
CA GLY A 45 -5.58 19.06 5.81
C GLY A 45 -6.77 18.50 6.57
N SER A 46 -7.95 19.10 6.43
CA SER A 46 -9.14 18.62 7.15
C SER A 46 -10.39 18.47 6.29
N GLY A 47 -10.24 18.58 4.97
CA GLY A 47 -11.35 18.42 4.02
C GLY A 47 -11.74 16.95 3.80
N GLN A 48 -12.98 16.70 3.35
CA GLN A 48 -13.47 15.35 3.02
C GLN A 48 -12.72 14.70 1.84
N TYR A 49 -12.05 15.50 1.01
CA TYR A 49 -11.40 15.05 -0.22
C TYR A 49 -9.97 15.58 -0.31
N LEU A 50 -9.09 14.74 -0.87
CA LEU A 50 -7.71 15.08 -1.20
C LEU A 50 -7.63 15.67 -2.61
N PHE A 51 -7.01 16.85 -2.75
CA PHE A 51 -6.79 17.50 -4.05
C PHE A 51 -5.30 17.75 -4.28
N VAL A 52 -4.74 17.15 -5.33
CA VAL A 52 -3.33 17.29 -5.71
C VAL A 52 -3.18 17.71 -7.17
N GLY A 53 -2.06 18.36 -7.50
CA GLY A 53 -1.78 18.85 -8.84
C GLY A 53 -2.61 20.09 -9.19
N ARG A 54 -2.85 20.28 -10.48
CA ARG A 54 -3.65 21.40 -11.00
C ARG A 54 -5.12 21.02 -11.03
N THR A 55 -5.98 21.85 -10.45
CA THR A 55 -7.43 21.70 -10.58
C THR A 55 -7.99 22.82 -11.47
N GLU A 56 -9.09 23.47 -11.08
CA GLU A 56 -9.74 24.58 -11.79
C GLU A 56 -8.91 25.87 -11.85
N GLY A 57 -7.77 25.96 -11.15
CA GLY A 57 -6.89 27.13 -11.14
C GLY A 57 -5.50 26.83 -11.70
N PRO A 58 -4.69 27.85 -12.02
CA PRO A 58 -3.33 27.65 -12.51
C PRO A 58 -2.38 27.10 -11.44
N ALA A 59 -2.75 27.21 -10.16
CA ALA A 59 -1.93 26.83 -9.02
C ALA A 59 -1.85 25.31 -8.81
N THR A 60 -0.65 24.82 -8.52
CA THR A 60 -0.34 23.40 -8.24
C THR A 60 -0.42 23.10 -6.74
N ARG A 61 -1.30 22.18 -6.34
CA ARG A 61 -1.40 21.70 -4.95
C ARG A 61 -0.50 20.51 -4.72
N ARG A 62 0.14 20.46 -3.55
CA ARG A 62 0.95 19.31 -3.10
C ARG A 62 0.38 18.82 -1.78
N ALA A 63 0.23 17.51 -1.61
CA ALA A 63 -0.22 16.96 -0.33
C ALA A 63 0.91 16.16 0.33
N LEU A 64 1.03 16.33 1.64
CA LEU A 64 1.85 15.49 2.50
C LEU A 64 0.92 14.58 3.30
N LEU A 65 1.15 13.27 3.25
CA LEU A 65 0.36 12.26 3.94
C LEU A 65 1.25 11.48 4.89
N THR A 66 0.77 11.23 6.10
CA THR A 66 1.47 10.39 7.08
C THR A 66 0.72 9.08 7.26
N PHE A 67 1.41 7.95 7.12
CA PHE A 67 0.85 6.63 7.35
C PHE A 67 1.54 5.97 8.54
N ASP A 68 0.76 5.44 9.49
CA ASP A 68 1.31 4.55 10.51
C ASP A 68 1.40 3.13 9.94
N VAL A 69 2.62 2.72 9.62
CA VAL A 69 2.93 1.39 9.09
C VAL A 69 3.19 0.36 10.19
N THR A 70 3.42 0.80 11.42
CA THR A 70 3.91 -0.08 12.50
C THR A 70 2.83 -1.00 13.06
N THR A 71 1.58 -0.55 13.01
CA THR A 71 0.40 -1.27 13.54
C THR A 71 -0.26 -2.17 12.51
N HIS A 72 0.10 -2.06 11.24
CA HIS A 72 -0.61 -2.70 10.13
C HIS A 72 0.26 -3.65 9.29
N ILE A 73 1.58 -3.67 9.47
CA ILE A 73 2.44 -4.59 8.72
C ILE A 73 2.38 -6.01 9.34
N PRO A 74 2.11 -7.07 8.54
CA PRO A 74 2.10 -8.45 9.01
C PRO A 74 3.46 -8.90 9.56
N ALA A 75 3.44 -9.72 10.61
CA ALA A 75 4.65 -10.29 11.18
C ALA A 75 5.46 -11.10 10.13
N ASN A 76 6.79 -11.06 10.22
CA ASN A 76 7.73 -11.74 9.31
C ASN A 76 7.82 -11.19 7.87
N THR A 77 7.42 -9.94 7.63
CA THR A 77 7.81 -9.20 6.42
C THR A 77 9.26 -8.71 6.55
N THR A 78 10.09 -8.93 5.51
CA THR A 78 11.53 -8.54 5.47
C THR A 78 11.86 -7.81 4.18
#